data_AF-A0A1R4I838-F1
#
_entry.id   AF-A0A1R4I838-F1
#
_cell.length_a   1.000
_cell.length_b   1.000
_cell.length_c   1.000
_cell.angle_alpha   90.00
_cell.angle_beta   90.00
_cell.angle_gamma   90.00
#
_symmetry.space_group_name_H-M   'P 1'
#
loop_
_entity.id
_entity.type
_entity.pdbx_description
1 polymer ?
#
loop_
_entity_poly.entity_id
_entity_poly.type
_entity_poly.pdbx_seq_one_letter_code
_entity_poly.pdbx_strand_id
1 'polypeptide(L)'
;MNTSNTTNHVGKKITRIRELRGMKQETLATELGVSQQTISNIEKTAIIESDLLEQVARILGVTPDVIENFSEDTVFNIINNTFQDSSSNNNNYVCTINPLDKIIELYERLLDAEKSKVAFLEKTLGQK
;
A
#
# COMPACT_ATOMS: atom_id res chain seq x y z
N MET A 1 1.35 -2.43 -33.14
CA MET A 1 0.50 -1.22 -33.32
C MET A 1 0.32 -0.60 -31.94
N ASN A 2 0.75 0.67 -31.80
CA ASN A 2 0.58 1.50 -30.60
C ASN A 2 -0.89 1.71 -30.25
N THR A 3 -1.21 1.82 -28.96
CA THR A 3 -2.05 2.91 -28.40
C THR A 3 -2.04 2.84 -26.87
N SER A 4 -0.96 3.29 -26.24
CA SER A 4 -1.03 3.86 -24.89
C SER A 4 -1.76 5.20 -24.98
N ASN A 5 -3.05 5.19 -25.32
CA ASN A 5 -3.91 6.35 -25.15
C ASN A 5 -4.21 6.42 -23.66
N THR A 6 -3.30 7.04 -22.91
CA THR A 6 -3.43 7.41 -21.50
C THR A 6 -4.47 8.52 -21.35
N THR A 7 -5.67 8.31 -21.88
CA THR A 7 -6.81 9.14 -21.49
C THR A 7 -7.11 8.78 -20.05
N ASN A 8 -6.80 9.71 -19.14
CA ASN A 8 -7.02 9.57 -17.72
C ASN A 8 -8.53 9.40 -17.47
N HIS A 9 -9.00 8.15 -17.47
CA HIS A 9 -10.40 7.82 -17.42
C HIS A 9 -10.80 7.57 -15.96
N VAL A 10 -11.26 8.63 -15.29
CA VAL A 10 -11.56 8.62 -13.86
C VAL A 10 -12.62 7.56 -13.51
N GLY A 11 -13.66 7.39 -14.34
CA GLY A 11 -14.67 6.35 -14.13
C GLY A 11 -14.10 4.92 -14.02
N LYS A 12 -13.15 4.53 -14.88
CA LYS A 12 -12.49 3.21 -14.81
C LYS A 12 -11.65 3.05 -13.55
N LYS A 13 -11.03 4.14 -13.09
CA LYS A 13 -10.25 4.15 -11.85
C LYS A 13 -11.17 3.96 -10.64
N ILE A 14 -12.34 4.59 -10.63
CA ILE A 14 -13.39 4.37 -9.62
C ILE A 14 -13.84 2.91 -9.62
N THR A 15 -14.11 2.31 -10.79
CA THR A 15 -14.47 0.88 -10.89
C THR A 15 -13.42 0.01 -10.23
N ARG A 16 -12.14 0.23 -10.54
CA ARG A 16 -11.04 -0.58 -9.99
C ARG A 16 -10.90 -0.42 -8.49
N ILE A 17 -10.95 0.80 -7.97
CA ILE A 17 -10.88 1.07 -6.52
C ILE A 17 -12.08 0.43 -5.80
N ARG A 18 -13.28 0.54 -6.37
CA ARG A 18 -14.49 -0.08 -5.82
C ARG A 18 -14.36 -1.60 -5.72
N GLU A 19 -13.84 -2.25 -6.76
CA GLU A 19 -13.61 -3.69 -6.78
C GLU A 19 -12.55 -4.13 -5.76
N LEU A 20 -11.46 -3.36 -5.62
CA LEU A 20 -10.43 -3.61 -4.61
C LEU A 20 -10.96 -3.49 -3.19
N ARG A 21 -11.97 -2.62 -2.97
CA ARG A 21 -12.70 -2.51 -1.70
C ARG A 21 -13.76 -3.60 -1.51
N GLY A 22 -13.98 -4.49 -2.48
CA GLY A 22 -15.04 -5.51 -2.42
C GLY A 22 -16.46 -4.93 -2.44
N MET A 23 -16.63 -3.68 -2.90
CA MET A 23 -17.90 -2.97 -2.86
C MET A 23 -18.72 -3.21 -4.14
N LYS A 24 -20.01 -3.49 -4.01
CA LYS A 24 -20.92 -3.61 -5.17
C LYS A 24 -21.35 -2.22 -5.66
N GLN A 25 -21.72 -2.12 -6.95
CA GLN A 25 -22.27 -0.87 -7.50
C GLN A 25 -23.53 -0.42 -6.75
N GLU A 26 -24.39 -1.34 -6.35
CA GLU A 26 -25.59 -1.09 -5.56
C GLU A 26 -25.26 -0.44 -4.20
N THR A 27 -24.20 -0.89 -3.54
CA THR A 27 -23.75 -0.35 -2.25
C THR A 27 -23.28 1.10 -2.42
N LEU A 28 -22.42 1.35 -3.41
CA LEU A 28 -21.94 2.70 -3.71
C LEU A 28 -23.09 3.64 -4.10
N ALA A 29 -24.07 3.14 -4.87
CA ALA A 29 -25.25 3.89 -5.25
C ALA A 29 -26.11 4.27 -4.04
N THR A 30 -26.30 3.34 -3.11
CA THR A 30 -27.06 3.55 -1.87
C THR A 30 -26.43 4.63 -1.00
N GLU A 31 -25.11 4.56 -0.79
CA GLU A 31 -24.36 5.56 0.00
C GLU A 31 -24.37 6.95 -0.65
N LEU A 32 -24.33 7.01 -1.98
CA LEU A 32 -24.38 8.26 -2.73
C LEU A 32 -25.83 8.78 -2.93
N GLY A 33 -26.84 8.01 -2.52
CA GLY A 33 -28.25 8.37 -2.69
C GLY A 33 -28.74 8.40 -4.14
N VAL A 34 -28.09 7.64 -5.04
CA VAL A 34 -28.43 7.57 -6.46
C VAL A 34 -28.85 6.17 -6.89
N SER A 35 -29.32 6.03 -8.13
CA SER A 35 -29.60 4.71 -8.70
C SER A 35 -28.31 3.96 -9.08
N GLN A 36 -28.35 2.62 -9.08
CA GLN A 36 -27.25 1.79 -9.58
C GLN A 36 -26.89 2.13 -11.04
N GLN A 37 -27.88 2.49 -11.85
CA GLN A 37 -27.66 2.91 -13.24
C GLN A 37 -26.82 4.19 -13.32
N THR A 38 -27.01 5.12 -12.37
CA THR A 38 -26.21 6.35 -12.26
C THR A 38 -24.75 6.02 -11.99
N ILE A 39 -24.46 5.11 -11.05
CA ILE A 39 -23.09 4.64 -10.80
C ILE A 39 -22.48 3.97 -12.04
N SER A 40 -23.25 3.12 -12.73
CA SER A 40 -22.80 2.48 -13.97
C SER A 40 -22.40 3.52 -15.03
N ASN A 41 -23.13 4.63 -15.12
CA ASN A 41 -22.82 5.71 -16.04
C ASN A 41 -21.56 6.48 -15.59
N ILE A 42 -21.42 6.79 -14.30
CA ILE A 42 -20.23 7.46 -13.73
C ILE A 42 -18.96 6.64 -14.00
N GLU A 43 -19.03 5.32 -13.85
CA GLU A 43 -17.90 4.42 -14.13
C GLU A 43 -17.49 4.40 -15.62
N LYS A 44 -18.43 4.72 -16.53
CA LYS A 44 -18.18 4.82 -17.98
C LYS A 44 -17.75 6.21 -18.44
N THR A 45 -17.86 7.23 -17.60
CA THR A 45 -17.45 8.60 -17.94
C THR A 45 -15.97 8.82 -17.66
N ALA A 46 -15.27 9.42 -18.64
CA ALA A 46 -13.84 9.73 -18.50
C ALA A 46 -13.57 10.87 -17.52
N ILE A 47 -14.45 11.86 -17.50
CA ILE A 47 -14.36 13.07 -16.68
C ILE A 47 -15.58 13.12 -15.78
N ILE A 48 -15.37 13.43 -14.51
CA ILE A 48 -16.40 13.54 -13.47
C ILE A 48 -16.22 14.91 -12.81
N GLU A 49 -17.32 15.53 -12.42
CA GLU A 49 -17.30 16.81 -11.70
C GLU A 49 -16.60 16.67 -10.34
N SER A 50 -15.84 17.70 -9.94
CA SER A 50 -15.00 17.65 -8.74
C SER A 50 -15.80 17.34 -7.47
N ASP A 51 -16.98 17.96 -7.31
CA ASP A 51 -17.86 17.75 -6.15
C ASP A 51 -18.37 16.30 -6.06
N LEU A 52 -18.69 15.70 -7.22
CA LEU A 52 -19.13 14.31 -7.30
C LEU A 52 -17.96 13.35 -7.03
N LEU A 53 -16.78 13.65 -7.57
CA LEU A 53 -15.57 12.89 -7.32
C LEU A 53 -15.20 12.88 -5.83
N GLU A 54 -15.32 14.03 -5.14
CA GLU A 54 -15.06 14.13 -3.71
C GLU A 54 -16.05 13.32 -2.86
N GLN A 55 -17.33 13.30 -3.24
CA GLN A 55 -18.34 12.45 -2.58
C GLN A 55 -18.02 10.96 -2.77
N VAL A 56 -17.72 10.55 -4.00
CA VAL A 56 -17.35 9.16 -4.30
C VAL A 56 -16.07 8.76 -3.57
N ALA A 57 -15.06 9.63 -3.54
CA ALA A 57 -13.81 9.41 -2.83
C ALA A 57 -14.03 9.19 -1.32
N ARG A 58 -14.87 10.03 -0.70
CA ARG A 58 -15.26 9.88 0.71
C ARG A 58 -15.90 8.53 0.99
N ILE A 59 -16.85 8.09 0.16
CA ILE A 59 -17.52 6.79 0.33
C ILE A 59 -16.54 5.62 0.14
N LEU A 60 -15.62 5.73 -0.83
CA LEU A 60 -14.58 4.73 -1.09
C LEU A 60 -13.42 4.76 -0.06
N GLY A 61 -13.44 5.73 0.86
CA GLY A 61 -12.42 5.92 1.90
C GLY A 61 -11.05 6.29 1.33
N VAL A 62 -11.01 7.09 0.27
CA VAL A 62 -9.80 7.59 -0.40
C VAL A 62 -9.90 9.10 -0.65
N THR A 63 -8.81 9.75 -1.02
CA THR A 63 -8.84 11.15 -1.49
C THR A 63 -9.13 11.21 -2.99
N PRO A 64 -9.70 12.32 -3.50
CA PRO A 64 -9.90 12.50 -4.95
C PRO A 64 -8.59 12.37 -5.73
N ASP A 65 -7.48 12.90 -5.20
CA ASP A 65 -6.14 12.77 -5.78
C ASP A 65 -5.71 11.31 -5.97
N VAL A 66 -6.08 10.42 -5.04
CA VAL A 66 -5.78 8.98 -5.16
C VAL A 66 -6.54 8.39 -6.34
N ILE A 67 -7.78 8.80 -6.59
CA ILE A 67 -8.56 8.34 -7.74
C ILE A 67 -7.95 8.88 -9.04
N GLU A 68 -7.54 10.14 -9.08
CA GLU A 68 -6.96 10.76 -10.29
C GLU A 68 -5.59 10.19 -10.66
N ASN A 69 -4.76 9.90 -9.66
CA ASN A 69 -3.43 9.32 -9.82
C ASN A 69 -3.41 7.79 -9.77
N PHE A 70 -4.58 7.15 -9.63
CA PHE A 70 -4.67 5.71 -9.57
C PHE A 70 -4.09 5.08 -10.84
N SER A 71 -3.15 4.15 -10.66
CA SER A 71 -2.63 3.26 -11.70
C SER A 71 -2.54 1.85 -11.14
N GLU A 72 -2.88 0.87 -11.98
CA GLU A 72 -2.83 -0.54 -11.60
C GLU A 72 -1.42 -0.96 -11.17
N ASP A 73 -0.38 -0.42 -11.81
CA ASP A 73 1.02 -0.69 -11.45
C ASP A 73 1.36 -0.19 -10.04
N THR A 74 0.79 0.94 -9.61
CA THR A 74 0.97 1.47 -8.26
C THR A 74 0.31 0.56 -7.23
N VAL A 75 -0.86 0.01 -7.57
CA VAL A 75 -1.55 -0.97 -6.72
C VAL A 75 -0.77 -2.27 -6.67
N PHE A 76 -0.27 -2.82 -7.78
CA PHE A 76 0.54 -4.03 -7.77
C PHE A 76 1.86 -3.85 -7.00
N ASN A 77 2.50 -2.68 -7.08
CA ASN A 77 3.68 -2.36 -6.28
C ASN A 77 3.36 -2.25 -4.78
N ILE A 78 2.20 -1.69 -4.42
CA ILE A 78 1.74 -1.65 -3.02
C ILE A 78 1.35 -3.05 -2.56
N ILE A 79 0.61 -3.82 -3.35
CA ILE A 79 0.20 -5.21 -3.08
C ILE A 79 1.43 -6.11 -2.94
N ASN A 80 2.39 -6.09 -3.87
CA ASN A 80 3.62 -6.89 -3.73
C ASN A 80 4.42 -6.52 -2.48
N ASN A 81 4.47 -5.23 -2.09
CA ASN A 81 5.11 -4.84 -0.83
C ASN A 81 4.25 -5.17 0.41
N THR A 82 2.91 -5.17 0.30
CA THR A 82 1.97 -5.41 1.42
C THR A 82 1.72 -6.89 1.68
N PHE A 83 1.75 -7.75 0.66
CA PHE A 83 1.63 -9.20 0.83
C PHE A 83 2.95 -9.87 1.24
N GLN A 84 4.09 -9.19 1.03
CA GLN A 84 5.36 -9.60 1.61
C GLN A 84 5.54 -9.11 3.06
N ASP A 85 4.79 -8.10 3.47
CA ASP A 85 4.87 -7.54 4.82
C ASP A 85 3.48 -7.32 5.43
N SER A 86 2.96 -8.40 6.03
CA SER A 86 1.73 -8.37 6.80
C SER A 86 1.94 -7.65 8.14
N SER A 87 2.08 -6.32 8.15
CA SER A 87 1.66 -5.51 9.31
C SER A 87 1.53 -4.01 9.01
N SER A 88 0.33 -3.49 9.29
CA SER A 88 0.04 -2.10 9.69
C SER A 88 0.25 -0.95 8.69
N ASN A 89 -0.87 -0.55 8.09
CA ASN A 89 -1.46 0.79 8.19
C ASN A 89 -0.53 2.03 8.22
N ASN A 90 -0.76 2.90 7.23
CA ASN A 90 -0.83 4.36 7.36
C ASN A 90 0.44 5.15 7.72
N ASN A 91 0.80 6.03 6.78
CA ASN A 91 1.37 7.35 7.00
C ASN A 91 2.84 7.45 7.41
N ASN A 92 3.63 7.90 6.44
CA ASN A 92 4.57 9.02 6.60
C ASN A 92 5.80 8.85 7.52
N TYR A 93 6.17 7.62 7.88
CA TYR A 93 7.52 7.36 8.35
C TYR A 93 8.24 6.56 7.28
N VAL A 94 9.05 7.27 6.49
CA VAL A 94 10.23 6.68 5.86
C VAL A 94 10.99 6.03 7.01
N CYS A 95 10.80 4.73 7.21
CA CYS A 95 11.60 3.99 8.15
C CYS A 95 13.00 3.96 7.54
N THR A 96 13.83 4.91 7.95
CA THR A 96 15.24 5.01 7.56
C THR A 96 16.08 3.90 8.19
N ILE A 97 15.42 3.02 8.96
CA ILE A 97 16.01 1.87 9.62
C ILE A 97 15.64 0.65 8.80
N ASN A 98 16.58 0.23 7.96
CA ASN A 98 16.48 -1.05 7.28
C ASN A 98 16.59 -2.17 8.35
N PRO A 99 15.57 -3.01 8.55
CA PRO A 99 15.59 -4.05 9.56
C PRO A 99 16.71 -5.08 9.35
N LEU A 100 17.17 -5.27 8.11
CA LEU A 100 18.33 -6.11 7.81
C LEU A 100 19.63 -5.58 8.45
N ASP A 101 19.84 -4.26 8.41
CA ASP A 101 21.04 -3.65 9.00
C ASP A 101 21.05 -3.85 10.53
N LYS A 102 19.88 -3.82 11.17
CA LYS A 102 19.76 -4.08 12.61
C LYS A 102 19.99 -5.54 12.99
N ILE A 103 19.62 -6.47 12.12
CA ILE A 103 19.91 -7.89 12.30
C ILE A 103 21.41 -8.15 12.17
N ILE A 104 22.08 -7.53 11.19
CA ILE A 104 23.53 -7.64 11.02
C ILE A 104 24.27 -7.09 12.25
N GLU A 105 23.87 -5.89 12.72
CA GLU A 105 24.44 -5.28 13.94
C GLU A 105 24.28 -6.18 15.19
N LEU A 106 23.15 -6.90 15.30
CA LEU A 106 22.92 -7.85 16.38
C LEU A 106 23.85 -9.07 16.28
N TYR A 107 24.04 -9.62 15.08
CA TYR A 107 24.94 -10.75 14.86
C TYR A 107 26.40 -10.39 15.12
N GLU A 108 26.85 -9.20 14.73
CA GLU A 108 28.20 -8.72 15.04
C GLU A 108 28.44 -8.64 16.55
N ARG A 109 27.50 -8.05 17.31
CA ARG A 109 27.58 -8.00 18.78
C ARG A 109 27.59 -9.39 19.42
N LEU A 110 26.77 -10.31 18.91
CA LEU A 110 26.71 -11.68 19.43
C LEU A 110 28.03 -12.42 19.18
N LEU A 111 28.61 -12.25 18.00
CA LEU A 111 29.91 -12.81 17.65
C LEU A 111 31.02 -12.31 18.59
N ASP A 112 31.02 -11.01 18.91
CA ASP A 112 32.00 -10.41 19.82
C ASP A 112 31.83 -10.87 21.26
N ALA A 113 30.58 -11.05 21.71
CA ALA A 113 30.28 -11.60 23.03
C ALA A 113 30.77 -13.05 23.15
N GLU A 114 30.54 -13.88 22.13
CA GLU A 114 31.03 -15.27 22.10
C GLU A 114 32.56 -15.32 22.09
N LYS A 115 33.24 -14.51 21.28
CA LYS A 115 34.71 -14.43 21.27
C LYS A 115 35.27 -14.02 22.63
N SER A 116 34.65 -13.02 23.27
CA SER A 116 35.06 -12.54 24.59
C SER A 116 34.91 -13.62 25.67
N LYS A 117 33.81 -14.38 25.60
CA LYS A 117 33.54 -15.50 26.49
C LYS A 117 34.54 -16.64 26.31
N VAL A 118 34.84 -17.01 25.07
CA VAL A 118 35.84 -18.04 24.75
C VAL A 118 37.22 -17.61 25.25
N ALA A 119 37.65 -16.38 24.99
CA ALA A 119 38.94 -15.87 25.46
C ALA A 119 39.03 -15.86 27.00
N PHE A 120 37.94 -15.51 27.69
CA PHE A 120 37.87 -15.59 29.15
C PHE A 120 38.00 -17.03 29.66
N LEU A 121 37.31 -17.99 29.02
CA LEU A 121 37.38 -19.40 29.37
C LEU A 121 38.77 -19.98 29.12
N GLU A 122 39.40 -19.68 27.98
CA GLU A 122 40.77 -20.09 27.67
C GLU A 122 41.77 -19.57 28.70
N LYS A 123 41.65 -18.30 29.10
CA LYS A 123 42.50 -17.70 30.15
C LYS A 123 42.31 -18.39 31.50
N THR A 124 41.09 -18.79 31.84
CA THR A 124 40.77 -19.43 33.12
C THR A 124 41.21 -20.90 33.15
N LEU A 125 41.12 -21.59 32.00
CA LEU A 125 41.52 -23.00 31.86
C LEU A 125 43.03 -23.17 31.67
N GLY A 126 43.73 -22.19 31.07
CA GLY A 126 45.20 -22.19 30.92
C GLY A 126 45.98 -21.79 32.18
N GLN A 127 45.30 -21.45 33.28
CA GLN A 127 45.89 -21.12 34.59
C GLN A 127 45.91 -22.32 35.56
N LYS A 128 45.67 -23.53 35.07
CA LYS A 128 45.73 -24.78 35.83
C LYS A 128 46.89 -25.66 35.35
#